data_AF-A0A2W6ZDA5-F1
#
_entry.id   AF-A0A2W6ZDA5-F1
#
_cell.length_a   1.000
_cell.length_b   1.000
_cell.length_c   1.000
_cell.angle_alpha   90.00
_cell.angle_beta   90.00
_cell.angle_gamma   90.00
#
_symmetry.space_group_name_H-M   'P 1'
#
loop_
_entity.id
_entity.type
_entity.pdbx_description
1 polymer ?
#
loop_
_entity_poly.entity_id
_entity_poly.type
_entity_poly.pdbx_seq_one_letter_code
_entity_poly.pdbx_strand_id
1 'polypeptide(L)'
;MPISAEKMKRYPGGSIRSPEWIAFRAKLLARAGNRCEGTPQFPDCRAANGELHPKTGSKVVLTIAHMDQDEGHADETRCRALCQRCHNAWDAPHRQKNARQTRHRKVGQDDLFPQQGAMKR
;
A
#
# COMPACT_ATOMS: atom_id res chain seq x y z
N MET A 1 4.46 -7.89 3.45
CA MET A 1 3.18 -8.38 4.01
C MET A 1 2.57 -9.32 3.01
N PRO A 2 2.28 -10.59 3.37
CA PRO A 2 1.54 -11.47 2.49
C PRO A 2 0.09 -10.96 2.33
N ILE A 3 -0.36 -10.83 1.09
CA ILE A 3 -1.75 -10.48 0.76
C ILE A 3 -2.57 -11.77 0.86
N SER A 4 -3.73 -11.73 1.52
CA SER A 4 -4.61 -12.90 1.62
C SER A 4 -5.13 -13.30 0.23
N ALA A 5 -5.42 -14.58 0.03
CA ALA A 5 -5.97 -15.07 -1.24
C ALA A 5 -7.28 -14.37 -1.63
N GLU A 6 -8.10 -13.99 -0.65
CA GLU A 6 -9.34 -13.24 -0.88
C GLU A 6 -9.08 -11.83 -1.43
N LYS A 7 -8.12 -11.10 -0.83
CA LYS A 7 -7.75 -9.75 -1.30
C LYS A 7 -7.05 -9.77 -2.65
N MET A 8 -6.29 -10.83 -2.93
CA MET A 8 -5.58 -10.99 -4.19
C MET A 8 -6.52 -10.92 -5.40
N LYS A 9 -7.77 -11.38 -5.26
CA LYS A 9 -8.80 -11.31 -6.31
C LYS A 9 -9.24 -9.89 -6.67
N ARG A 10 -8.96 -8.89 -5.81
CA ARG A 10 -9.32 -7.48 -6.06
C ARG A 10 -8.37 -6.80 -7.04
N TYR A 11 -7.18 -7.36 -7.23
CA TYR A 11 -6.20 -6.83 -8.16
C TYR A 11 -6.61 -7.19 -9.60
N PRO A 12 -6.27 -6.34 -10.60
CA PRO A 12 -6.45 -6.69 -12.00
C PRO A 12 -5.83 -8.05 -12.35
N GLY A 13 -6.54 -8.84 -13.13
CA GLY A 13 -6.16 -10.22 -13.45
C GLY A 13 -6.17 -11.18 -12.25
N GLY A 14 -6.81 -10.80 -11.14
CA GLY A 14 -7.03 -11.63 -9.95
C GLY A 14 -5.78 -11.95 -9.13
N SER A 15 -4.63 -11.34 -9.44
CA SER A 15 -3.38 -11.57 -8.74
C SER A 15 -2.37 -10.44 -8.93
N ILE A 16 -1.54 -10.21 -7.90
CA ILE A 16 -0.33 -9.37 -8.01
C ILE A 16 0.75 -9.97 -8.92
N ARG A 17 0.57 -11.21 -9.38
CA ARG A 17 1.43 -11.87 -10.38
C ARG A 17 0.76 -11.97 -11.74
N SER A 18 -0.44 -11.41 -11.91
CA SER A 18 -1.12 -11.41 -13.20
C SER A 18 -0.30 -10.62 -14.23
N PRO A 19 -0.34 -10.99 -15.50
CA PRO A 19 0.29 -10.21 -16.57
C PRO A 19 -0.19 -8.75 -16.59
N GLU A 20 -1.49 -8.54 -16.32
CA GLU A 20 -2.10 -7.20 -16.25
C GLU A 20 -1.47 -6.33 -15.16
N TRP A 21 -1.30 -6.89 -13.95
CA TRP A 21 -0.68 -6.16 -12.85
C TRP A 21 0.81 -5.91 -13.09
N ILE A 22 1.53 -6.88 -13.67
CA ILE A 22 2.95 -6.73 -14.01
C ILE A 22 3.12 -5.60 -15.05
N ALA A 23 2.26 -5.57 -16.08
CA ALA A 23 2.26 -4.51 -17.08
C ALA A 23 1.94 -3.14 -16.46
N PHE A 24 0.93 -3.06 -15.58
CA PHE A 24 0.59 -1.84 -14.84
C PHE A 24 1.77 -1.35 -13.98
N ARG A 25 2.40 -2.26 -13.23
CA ARG A 25 3.60 -1.95 -12.43
C ARG A 25 4.73 -1.41 -13.29
N ALA A 26 4.99 -2.03 -14.45
CA ALA A 26 6.03 -1.58 -15.36
C ALA A 26 5.78 -0.15 -15.86
N LYS A 27 4.54 0.17 -16.24
CA LYS A 27 4.14 1.53 -16.64
C LYS A 27 4.39 2.56 -15.54
N LEU A 28 3.98 2.27 -14.30
CA LEU A 28 4.17 3.19 -13.18
C LEU A 28 5.65 3.40 -12.85
N LEU A 29 6.47 2.36 -12.90
CA LEU A 29 7.91 2.49 -12.68
C LEU A 29 8.59 3.31 -13.78
N ALA A 30 8.15 3.16 -15.03
CA ALA A 30 8.62 3.97 -16.15
C ALA A 30 8.25 5.45 -15.94
N ARG A 31 6.99 5.74 -15.59
CA ARG A 31 6.53 7.11 -15.26
C ARG A 31 7.34 7.73 -14.13
N ALA A 32 7.59 6.97 -13.08
CA ALA A 32 8.32 7.43 -11.91
C ALA A 32 9.85 7.58 -12.16
N GLY A 33 10.34 7.29 -13.37
CA GLY A 33 11.77 7.32 -13.69
C GLY A 33 12.57 6.36 -12.81
N ASN A 34 11.97 5.23 -12.42
CA ASN A 34 12.54 4.24 -11.50
C ASN A 34 12.98 4.83 -10.15
N ARG A 35 12.30 5.89 -9.68
CA ARG A 35 12.52 6.55 -8.39
C ARG A 35 11.23 6.60 -7.58
N CYS A 36 11.37 6.74 -6.27
CA CYS A 36 10.24 7.00 -5.38
C CYS A 36 9.56 8.32 -5.78
N GLU A 37 8.23 8.36 -5.82
CA GLU A 37 7.45 9.59 -6.07
C GLU A 37 7.13 10.36 -4.77
N GLY A 38 7.43 9.77 -3.62
CA GLY A 38 7.17 10.35 -2.31
C GLY A 38 5.69 10.32 -1.91
N THR A 39 5.45 10.66 -0.65
CA THR A 39 4.11 10.72 -0.03
C THR A 39 3.96 12.06 0.70
N PRO A 40 2.75 12.45 1.14
CA PRO A 40 2.60 13.64 1.98
C PRO A 40 3.50 13.67 3.23
N GLN A 41 3.88 12.51 3.79
CA GLN A 41 4.82 12.43 4.90
C GLN A 41 6.28 12.62 4.47
N PHE A 42 6.63 12.27 3.23
CA PHE A 42 7.98 12.36 2.67
C PHE A 42 7.93 12.85 1.21
N PRO A 43 7.55 14.12 0.97
CA PRO A 43 7.27 14.64 -0.37
C PRO A 43 8.50 14.64 -1.27
N ASP A 44 9.67 14.87 -0.69
CA ASP A 44 10.95 15.02 -1.41
C ASP A 44 11.69 13.69 -1.60
N CYS A 45 11.09 12.55 -1.23
CA CYS A 45 11.77 11.28 -1.40
C CYS A 45 11.88 10.94 -2.90
N ARG A 46 13.11 10.82 -3.40
CA ARG A 46 13.44 10.38 -4.78
C ARG A 46 14.41 9.20 -4.79
N ALA A 47 14.31 8.32 -3.79
CA ALA A 47 15.19 7.15 -3.68
C ALA A 47 15.11 6.29 -4.95
N ALA A 48 16.26 5.99 -5.55
CA ALA A 48 16.37 5.21 -6.77
C ALA A 48 16.20 3.72 -6.49
N ASN A 49 15.46 3.01 -7.35
CA ASN A 49 15.26 1.57 -7.22
C ASN A 49 16.56 0.80 -7.38
N GLY A 50 16.81 -0.19 -6.52
CA GLY A 50 18.02 -1.02 -6.54
C GLY A 50 19.23 -0.43 -5.83
N GLU A 51 19.24 0.88 -5.57
CA GLU A 51 20.30 1.60 -4.87
C GLU A 51 20.14 1.56 -3.34
N LEU A 52 21.18 1.96 -2.61
CA LEU A 52 21.08 2.14 -1.16
C LEU A 52 20.24 3.38 -0.83
N HIS A 53 19.29 3.23 0.08
CA HIS A 53 18.41 4.33 0.48
C HIS A 53 19.20 5.37 1.29
N PRO A 54 19.18 6.67 0.94
CA PRO A 54 20.04 7.70 1.54
C PRO A 54 19.82 7.88 3.05
N LYS A 55 18.61 7.66 3.55
CA LYS A 55 18.29 7.74 4.99
C LYS A 55 18.35 6.43 5.80
N THR A 56 18.17 5.27 5.17
CA THR A 56 18.04 4.00 5.92
C THR A 56 19.18 3.04 5.65
N GLY A 57 20.02 3.29 4.63
CA GLY A 57 21.11 2.41 4.21
C GLY A 57 20.67 1.09 3.60
N SER A 58 19.36 0.78 3.57
CA SER A 58 18.84 -0.46 2.99
C SER A 58 18.68 -0.36 1.48
N LYS A 59 18.80 -1.50 0.77
CA LYS A 59 18.53 -1.56 -0.67
C LYS A 59 17.08 -1.16 -0.96
N VAL A 60 16.89 -0.17 -1.81
CA VAL A 60 15.57 0.33 -2.21
C VAL A 60 14.91 -0.68 -3.13
N VAL A 61 13.69 -1.06 -2.78
CA VAL A 61 12.76 -1.76 -3.69
C VAL A 61 11.53 -0.88 -3.84
N LEU A 62 11.20 -0.54 -5.09
CA LEU A 62 9.97 0.18 -5.38
C LEU A 62 8.78 -0.77 -5.51
N THR A 63 7.72 -0.44 -4.77
CA THR A 63 6.41 -1.08 -4.84
C THR A 63 5.35 -0.06 -5.21
N ILE A 64 4.24 -0.54 -5.77
CA ILE A 64 3.11 0.30 -6.13
C ILE A 64 2.17 0.40 -4.94
N ALA A 65 1.84 1.63 -4.55
CA ALA A 65 0.91 1.91 -3.46
C ALA A 65 -0.30 2.70 -3.97
N HIS A 66 -1.49 2.31 -3.52
CA HIS A 66 -2.74 3.04 -3.74
C HIS A 66 -2.82 4.20 -2.74
N MET A 67 -2.94 5.44 -3.23
CA MET A 67 -2.97 6.64 -2.37
C MET A 67 -4.33 6.84 -1.71
N ASP A 68 -5.38 6.15 -2.14
CA ASP A 68 -6.71 6.12 -1.53
C ASP A 68 -6.96 4.87 -0.67
N GLN A 69 -5.95 3.99 -0.53
CA GLN A 69 -6.02 2.74 0.22
C GLN A 69 -7.06 1.74 -0.36
N ASP A 70 -7.53 1.95 -1.59
CA ASP A 70 -8.40 1.01 -2.28
C ASP A 70 -7.55 0.07 -3.15
N GLU A 71 -7.61 -1.23 -2.86
CA GLU A 71 -6.86 -2.28 -3.57
C GLU A 71 -7.59 -2.75 -4.84
N GLY A 72 -8.79 -2.22 -5.12
CA GLY A 72 -9.70 -2.71 -6.17
C GLY A 72 -9.52 -2.08 -7.56
N HIS A 73 -8.58 -1.16 -7.75
CA HIS A 73 -8.37 -0.50 -9.04
C HIS A 73 -6.88 -0.39 -9.39
N ALA A 74 -6.59 -0.34 -10.69
CA ALA A 74 -5.27 0.01 -11.22
C ALA A 74 -5.37 1.33 -11.98
N ASP A 75 -5.53 2.41 -11.22
CA ASP A 75 -5.58 3.77 -11.78
C ASP A 75 -4.20 4.40 -11.63
N GLU A 76 -3.60 4.77 -12.75
CA GLU A 76 -2.28 5.38 -12.77
C GLU A 76 -2.26 6.67 -11.94
N THR A 77 -3.34 7.46 -11.93
CA THR A 77 -3.39 8.76 -11.25
C THR A 77 -3.46 8.64 -9.73
N ARG A 78 -4.00 7.52 -9.23
CA ARG A 78 -4.20 7.25 -7.80
C ARG A 78 -3.12 6.34 -7.21
N CYS A 79 -2.31 5.73 -8.07
CA CYS A 79 -1.22 4.87 -7.67
C CYS A 79 0.13 5.57 -7.81
N ARG A 80 1.04 5.28 -6.88
CA ARG A 80 2.40 5.82 -6.89
C ARG A 80 3.45 4.75 -6.69
N ALA A 81 4.62 4.95 -7.28
CA ALA A 81 5.80 4.13 -7.02
C ALA A 81 6.51 4.63 -5.76
N LEU A 82 6.53 3.81 -4.71
CA LEU A 82 7.10 4.18 -3.41
C LEU A 82 8.23 3.24 -3.00
N CYS A 83 9.25 3.79 -2.34
CA CYS A 83 10.24 2.97 -1.65
C CYS A 83 9.64 2.33 -0.39
N GLN A 84 10.24 1.24 0.08
CA GLN A 84 9.82 0.52 1.29
C GLN A 84 9.57 1.43 2.50
N ARG A 85 10.43 2.44 2.74
CA ARG A 85 10.25 3.39 3.85
C ARG A 85 8.99 4.23 3.68
N CYS A 86 8.78 4.83 2.51
CA CYS A 86 7.62 5.68 2.26
C CYS A 86 6.33 4.87 2.26
N HIS A 87 6.36 3.69 1.64
CA HIS A 87 5.24 2.75 1.64
C HIS A 87 4.84 2.31 3.06
N ASN A 88 5.83 1.91 3.87
CA ASN A 88 5.57 1.45 5.24
C ASN A 88 4.97 2.54 6.12
N ALA A 89 5.40 3.80 5.92
CA ALA A 89 4.85 4.94 6.63
C ALA A 89 3.43 5.28 6.18
N TRP A 90 3.17 5.23 4.87
CA TRP A 90 1.82 5.45 4.31
C TRP A 90 0.82 4.42 4.85
N ASP A 91 1.22 3.16 4.93
CA ASP A 91 0.35 2.07 5.41
C ASP A 91 0.21 2.01 6.93
N ALA A 92 1.08 2.68 7.70
CA ALA A 92 1.12 2.54 9.15
C ALA A 92 -0.23 2.86 9.84
N PRO A 93 -0.94 3.96 9.49
CA PRO A 93 -2.23 4.26 10.10
C PRO A 93 -3.29 3.20 9.80
N HIS A 94 -3.36 2.71 8.56
CA HIS A 94 -4.31 1.68 8.17
C HIS A 94 -4.00 0.34 8.86
N ARG A 95 -2.71 -0.02 8.96
CA ARG A 95 -2.27 -1.21 9.72
C ARG A 95 -2.63 -1.12 11.20
N GLN A 96 -2.49 0.04 11.82
CA GLN A 96 -2.88 0.25 13.23
C GLN A 96 -4.39 0.08 13.43
N LYS A 97 -5.23 0.63 12.53
CA LYS A 97 -6.68 0.45 12.56
C LYS A 97 -7.08 -1.03 12.44
N ASN A 98 -6.53 -1.74 11.46
CA ASN A 98 -6.82 -3.16 11.25
C ASN A 98 -6.32 -4.04 12.41
N ALA A 99 -5.16 -3.71 12.98
CA ALA A 99 -4.65 -4.40 14.17
C ALA A 99 -5.56 -4.20 15.38
N ARG A 100 -6.09 -2.98 15.59
CA ARG A 100 -7.07 -2.69 16.65
C ARG A 100 -8.35 -3.51 16.47
N GLN A 101 -8.93 -3.51 15.27
CA GLN A 101 -10.14 -4.29 14.96
C GLN A 101 -9.91 -5.80 15.14
N THR A 102 -8.76 -6.31 14.71
CA THR A 102 -8.42 -7.73 14.87
C THR A 102 -8.26 -8.11 16.34
N ARG A 103 -7.60 -7.27 17.16
CA ARG A 103 -7.50 -7.50 18.61
C ARG A 103 -8.87 -7.47 19.26
N HIS A 104 -9.71 -6.49 18.92
CA HIS A 104 -11.07 -6.40 19.43
C HIS A 104 -11.88 -7.67 19.14
N ARG A 105 -11.88 -8.13 17.87
CA ARG A 105 -12.56 -9.37 17.46
C ARG A 105 -12.06 -10.61 18.21
N LYS A 106 -10.78 -10.64 18.60
CA LYS A 106 -10.19 -11.78 19.35
C LYS A 106 -10.56 -11.78 20.83
N VAL A 107 -10.80 -10.60 21.42
CA VAL A 107 -11.18 -10.49 22.84
C VAL A 107 -12.63 -10.97 23.06
N GLY A 108 -13.46 -10.95 22.02
CA GLY A 108 -14.83 -11.51 22.08
C GLY A 108 -15.80 -10.68 22.93
N GLN A 109 -15.43 -9.45 23.29
CA GLN A 109 -16.29 -8.50 23.98
C GLN A 109 -16.91 -7.58 22.92
N ASP A 110 -18.24 -7.45 22.93
CA ASP A 110 -18.93 -6.48 22.07
C ASP A 110 -18.63 -5.06 22.57
N ASP A 111 -18.32 -4.17 21.62
CA ASP A 111 -18.10 -2.74 21.91
C ASP A 111 -19.42 -2.17 22.45
N LEU A 112 -19.48 -1.84 23.75
CA LEU A 112 -20.68 -1.32 24.43
C LEU A 112 -21.22 -0.03 23.79
N PHE A 113 -20.35 0.68 23.06
CA PHE A 113 -20.70 1.83 22.23
C PHE A 113 -20.14 1.62 20.81
N PRO A 114 -20.97 1.67 19.76
CA PRO A 114 -20.48 1.50 18.40
C PRO A 114 -19.48 2.60 18.05
N GLN A 115 -18.29 2.21 17.58
CA GLN A 115 -17.32 3.17 17.06
C GLN A 115 -17.93 3.85 15.82
N GLN A 116 -18.17 5.16 15.93
CA GLN A 116 -18.84 5.96 14.89
C GLN A 116 -18.18 5.72 13.52
N GLY A 117 -18.93 5.13 12.58
CA GLY A 117 -18.49 4.87 11.21
C GLY A 117 -18.91 3.53 10.60
N ALA A 118 -19.41 2.58 11.39
CA ALA A 118 -19.92 1.30 10.89
C ALA A 118 -21.45 1.31 10.74
N MET A 119 -21.97 2.17 9.87
CA MET A 119 -23.35 2.09 9.41
C MET A 119 -23.35 2.18 7.89
N LYS A 120 -23.03 1.06 7.24
CA LYS A 120 -23.36 0.87 5.83
C LYS A 120 -24.68 0.11 5.79
N ARG A 121 -25.67 0.77 5.19
CA ARG A 121 -27.00 0.27 4.87
C ARG A 121 -26.92 -0.91 3.91
#